data_AF-A0A7W0RTT8-F1
#
_entry.id   AF-A0A7W0RTT8-F1
#
_cell.length_a   1.000
_cell.length_b   1.000
_cell.length_c   1.000
_cell.angle_alpha   90.00
_cell.angle_beta   90.00
_cell.angle_gamma   90.00
#
_symmetry.space_group_name_H-M   'P 1'
#
loop_
_entity.id
_entity.type
_entity.pdbx_description
1 polymer ?
#
loop_
_entity_poly.entity_id
_entity_poly.type
_entity_poly.pdbx_seq_one_letter_code
_entity_poly.pdbx_strand_id
1 'polypeptide(L)' 'YLPLVRYEQQLGLGLAIRKETLRRRGAIASARVRAPGPVLTPTDHDELTRLVVRLEKRLWELGA' A
#
# COMPACT_ATOMS: atom_id res chain seq x y z
N TYR A 1 -8.97 -7.98 1.76
CA TYR A 1 -9.09 -7.23 3.03
C TYR A 1 -9.56 -5.82 2.74
N LEU A 2 -10.78 -5.48 3.15
CA LEU A 2 -11.46 -4.22 2.78
C LEU A 2 -10.71 -2.94 3.20
N PRO A 3 -10.03 -2.86 4.37
CA PRO A 3 -9.30 -1.65 4.75
C PRO A 3 -8.13 -1.29 3.82
N LEU A 4 -7.34 -2.27 3.37
CA LEU A 4 -6.24 -2.02 2.43
C LEU A 4 -6.77 -1.56 1.06
N VAL A 5 -7.84 -2.20 0.56
CA VAL A 5 -8.47 -1.82 -0.71
C VAL A 5 -9.00 -0.38 -0.65
N ARG A 6 -9.65 0.00 0.46
CA ARG A 6 -10.13 1.37 0.66
C ARG A 6 -8.98 2.38 0.69
N TYR A 7 -7.86 2.04 1.32
CA TYR A 7 -6.68 2.91 1.38
C TYR A 7 -6.09 3.14 -0.02
N GLU A 8 -5.97 2.08 -0.82
CA GLU A 8 -5.53 2.16 -2.22
C GLU A 8 -6.48 2.93 -3.14
N GLN A 9 -7.77 3.04 -2.79
CA GLN A 9 -8.80 3.71 -3.59
C GLN A 9 -8.95 5.21 -3.31
N GLN A 10 -8.03 5.83 -2.57
CA GLN A 10 -8.03 7.28 -2.36
C GLN A 10 -7.76 8.05 -3.66
N LEU A 11 -8.57 9.07 -3.93
CA LEU A 11 -8.30 10.03 -5.01
C LEU A 11 -7.03 10.83 -4.69
N GLY A 12 -6.20 11.05 -5.70
CA GLY A 12 -4.87 11.64 -5.51
C GLY A 12 -3.84 10.59 -5.08
N LEU A 13 -3.89 10.12 -3.83
CA LEU A 13 -2.85 9.27 -3.22
C LEU A 13 -2.84 7.81 -3.70
N GLY A 14 -3.98 7.28 -4.15
CA GLY A 14 -4.16 5.85 -4.40
C GLY A 14 -3.17 5.26 -5.41
N LEU A 15 -2.72 6.04 -6.40
CA LEU A 15 -1.70 5.56 -7.34
C LEU A 15 -0.35 5.32 -6.66
N ALA A 16 0.11 6.25 -5.80
CA ALA A 16 1.37 6.10 -5.08
C ALA A 16 1.31 4.93 -4.10
N ILE A 17 0.19 4.78 -3.39
CA ILE A 17 -0.05 3.67 -2.46
C ILE A 17 0.05 2.33 -3.20
N ARG A 18 -0.64 2.16 -4.34
CA ARG A 18 -0.58 0.92 -5.13
C ARG A 18 0.83 0.59 -5.61
N LYS A 19 1.56 1.60 -6.12
CA LYS A 19 2.95 1.40 -6.54
C LYS A 19 3.84 0.98 -5.37
N GLU A 20 3.62 1.55 -4.18
CA GLU A 20 4.34 1.14 -2.98
C GLU A 20 3.98 -0.28 -2.54
N THR A 21 2.70 -0.68 -2.59
CA THR A 21 2.27 -2.06 -2.35
C THR A 21 2.96 -3.03 -3.32
N LEU A 22 3.00 -2.71 -4.63
CA LEU A 22 3.67 -3.54 -5.63
C LEU A 22 5.18 -3.62 -5.42
N ARG A 23 5.82 -2.50 -5.03
CA ARG A 23 7.26 -2.46 -4.72
C ARG A 23 7.58 -3.36 -3.53
N ARG A 24 6.82 -3.26 -2.42
CA ARG A 24 7.00 -4.08 -1.22
C ARG A 24 6.84 -5.57 -1.50
N ARG A 25 5.97 -5.93 -2.46
CA ARG A 25 5.78 -7.31 -2.94
C ARG A 25 6.84 -7.78 -3.95
N GLY A 26 7.80 -6.93 -4.31
CA GLY A 26 8.84 -7.26 -5.29
C GLY A 26 8.37 -7.30 -6.74
N ALA A 27 7.15 -6.87 -7.05
CA ALA A 27 6.61 -6.88 -8.41
C ALA A 27 7.19 -5.75 -9.29
N ILE A 28 7.63 -4.65 -8.68
CA ILE A 28 8.28 -3.52 -9.37
C ILE A 28 9.48 -3.01 -8.57
N ALA A 29 10.46 -2.44 -9.26
CA ALA A 29 11.67 -1.91 -8.61
C ALA A 29 11.45 -0.57 -7.88
N SER A 30 10.49 0.25 -8.31
CA SER A 30 10.30 1.61 -7.76
C SER A 30 8.83 2.02 -7.65
N ALA A 31 8.48 2.61 -6.50
CA ALA A 31 7.16 3.15 -6.23
C ALA A 31 6.95 4.58 -6.78
N ARG A 32 8.00 5.23 -7.31
CA ARG A 32 7.97 6.65 -7.68
C ARG A 32 6.89 6.96 -8.74
N VAL A 33 6.09 7.99 -8.50
CA VAL A 33 5.12 8.54 -9.46
C VAL A 33 5.77 9.70 -10.22
N ARG A 34 5.44 9.87 -11.52
CA ARG A 34 5.95 10.97 -12.35
C ARG A 34 5.28 12.29 -11.94
N ALA A 35 6.03 13.38 -11.98
CA ALA A 35 5.50 14.71 -11.67
C ALA A 35 4.50 15.20 -12.75
N PRO A 36 3.46 15.97 -12.37
CA PRO A 36 3.04 16.25 -11.00
C PRO A 36 2.32 15.03 -10.40
N GLY A 37 2.88 14.46 -9.34
CA GLY A 37 2.37 13.22 -8.75
C GLY A 37 2.64 13.19 -7.25
N PRO A 38 1.76 12.54 -6.46
CA PRO A 38 1.91 12.46 -5.01
C PRO A 38 3.17 11.69 -4.62
N VAL A 39 3.79 12.13 -3.52
CA VAL A 39 4.87 11.44 -2.84
C VAL A 39 4.34 11.02 -1.48
N LEU A 40 4.52 9.74 -1.14
CA LEU A 40 4.13 9.24 0.17
C LEU A 40 5.04 9.83 1.24
N THR A 41 4.42 10.28 2.31
CA THR A 41 5.09 10.72 3.53
C THR A 41 5.50 9.52 4.38
N PRO A 42 6.43 9.68 5.35
CA PRO A 42 6.75 8.61 6.29
C PRO A 42 5.51 8.04 7.00
N THR A 43 4.57 8.90 7.37
CA THR A 43 3.29 8.50 7.98
C THR A 43 2.48 7.59 7.06
N ASP A 44 2.40 7.89 5.76
CA ASP A 44 1.68 7.04 4.79
C ASP A 44 2.34 5.66 4.68
N HIS A 45 3.68 5.59 4.77
CA HIS A 45 4.40 4.33 4.78
C HIS A 45 4.09 3.50 6.03
N ASP A 46 4.00 4.12 7.21
CA ASP A 46 3.67 3.46 8.47
C ASP A 46 2.22 2.96 8.49
N GLU A 47 1.28 3.76 8.01
CA GLU A 47 -0.12 3.37 7.85
C GLU A 47 -0.27 2.17 6.92
N LEU A 48 0.40 2.20 5.76
CA LEU A 48 0.40 1.09 4.83
C LEU A 48 1.01 -0.17 5.46
N THR A 49 2.12 -0.06 6.20
CA THR A 49 2.72 -1.18 6.94
C THR A 49 1.72 -1.77 7.92
N ARG A 50 1.04 -0.93 8.71
CA ARG A 50 0.03 -1.38 9.68
C ARG A 50 -1.13 -2.13 9.00
N LEU A 51 -1.59 -1.65 7.84
CA LEU A 51 -2.66 -2.31 7.09
C LEU A 51 -2.23 -3.66 6.51
N VAL A 52 -1.00 -3.76 5.99
CA VAL A 52 -0.43 -5.00 5.45
C VAL A 52 -0.25 -6.04 6.56
N VAL A 53 0.35 -5.69 7.69
CA VAL A 53 0.54 -6.61 8.83
C VAL A 53 -0.80 -7.15 9.33
N ARG A 54 -1.83 -6.29 9.39
CA ARG A 54 -3.19 -6.74 9.76
C ARG A 54 -3.79 -7.69 8.74
N LEU A 55 -3.58 -7.45 7.44
CA LEU A 55 -4.02 -8.36 6.38
C LEU A 55 -3.31 -9.70 6.50
N GLU A 56 -1.99 -9.72 6.66
CA GLU A 56 -1.19 -10.94 6.80
C GLU A 56 -1.63 -11.76 8.01
N LYS A 57 -1.83 -11.12 9.16
CA LYS A 57 -2.40 -11.78 10.35
C LYS A 57 -3.76 -12.41 10.06
N ARG A 58 -4.64 -11.70 9.33
CA ARG A 58 -5.98 -12.22 8.97
C ARG A 58 -5.90 -13.37 7.97
N LEU A 59 -4.94 -13.36 7.06
CA LEU A 59 -4.71 -14.48 6.14
C LEU A 59 -4.24 -15.73 6.89
N TRP A 60 -3.29 -15.56 7.81
CA TRP A 60 -2.81 -16.63 8.67
C TRP A 60 -3.94 -17.25 9.50
N GLU A 61 -4.82 -16.43 10.10
CA GLU A 61 -6.01 -16.89 10.83
C GLU A 61 -7.01 -17.67 9.95
N LEU A 62 -7.03 -17.41 8.63
CA LEU A 62 -7.90 -18.08 7.66
C LEU A 62 -7.25 -19.32 7.03
N GLY A 63 -6.03 -19.67 7.41
CA GLY A 63 -5.29 -20.81 6.87
C GLY A 63 -4.78 -20.61 5.44
N ALA A 64 -4.59 -19.35 5.02
CA ALA A 64 -3.99 -18.98 3.74
C ALA A 64 -2.47 -18.83 3.84
#